data_AF-A0A6A5BQ35-F1
#
_entry.id   AF-A0A6A5BQ35-F1
#
_cell.length_a   1.000
_cell.length_b   1.000
_cell.length_c   1.000
_cell.angle_alpha   90.00
_cell.angle_beta   90.00
_cell.angle_gamma   90.00
#
_symmetry.space_group_name_H-M   'P 1'
#
loop_
_entity.id
_entity.type
_entity.pdbx_description
1 polymer ?
#
loop_
_entity_poly.entity_id
_entity_poly.type
_entity_poly.pdbx_seq_one_letter_code
_entity_poly.pdbx_strand_id
1 'polypeptide(L)'
;MISNHQQQQHPMIHSDHLERRQDTVLLHPKELSNDIKHSLSSINEIYREYYKKKTYDESQQQQQQQPSPPLESKRRRRRMDMIIKHFIGHSKIHHHSHKSILHQQQQQQQLFRSSLTKLLNVQKFIRNSKKPILLLLFVVSLYTYYYYYFKFNHSKNKISENIISMKKITKHFSLIEILIAISILVTFSGMTSMVYNEKLIESKIAYTRIELNLILQHVYLYYTTHGRYPISLNDIENLKTIASFEDRWDQPYIYIPYIDWVFIIELLQKSNVDEKEVNYQLECLQTLIHGIVSSHQIVSIDPRIILVETSQRPMLFSFGYRKPIFADSFDEQSNMISSNEFRERIQLVAQWIKIAREKSVS
;
A
#
# COMPACT_ATOMS: atom_id res chain seq x y z
N MET A 1 2.23 -47.14 -46.28
CA MET A 1 0.90 -47.45 -45.70
C MET A 1 1.06 -47.33 -44.19
N ILE A 2 0.55 -46.37 -43.43
CA ILE A 2 -0.53 -45.39 -43.56
C ILE A 2 -0.06 -44.13 -42.81
N SER A 3 -0.12 -42.97 -43.45
CA SER A 3 0.18 -41.66 -42.85
C SER A 3 -1.12 -41.05 -42.31
N ASN A 4 -1.27 -41.05 -40.98
CA ASN A 4 -2.39 -40.38 -40.30
C ASN A 4 -2.08 -38.88 -40.12
N HIS A 5 -2.62 -38.06 -41.00
CA HIS A 5 -2.80 -36.63 -40.79
C HIS A 5 -4.03 -36.40 -39.90
N GLN A 6 -3.81 -36.09 -38.63
CA GLN A 6 -4.85 -35.48 -37.80
C GLN A 6 -4.85 -33.97 -38.01
N GLN A 7 -5.80 -33.49 -38.81
CA GLN A 7 -6.20 -32.09 -38.86
C GLN A 7 -6.89 -31.73 -37.53
N GLN A 8 -6.21 -30.93 -36.71
CA GLN A 8 -6.84 -30.26 -35.57
C GLN A 8 -7.64 -29.06 -36.11
N GLN A 9 -8.96 -29.17 -36.05
CA GLN A 9 -9.88 -28.06 -36.30
C GLN A 9 -9.85 -27.12 -35.10
N HIS A 10 -9.30 -25.92 -35.28
CA HIS A 10 -9.48 -24.83 -34.33
C HIS A 10 -10.94 -24.36 -34.37
N PRO A 11 -11.62 -24.19 -33.22
CA PRO A 11 -12.94 -23.59 -33.19
C PRO A 11 -12.82 -22.10 -33.55
N MET A 12 -13.50 -21.69 -34.62
CA MET A 12 -13.80 -20.29 -34.89
C MET A 12 -14.65 -19.76 -33.73
N ILE A 13 -14.05 -18.94 -32.88
CA ILE A 13 -14.79 -18.08 -31.97
C ILE A 13 -15.35 -16.95 -32.85
N HIS A 14 -16.64 -17.02 -33.16
CA HIS A 14 -17.38 -15.87 -33.69
C HIS A 14 -17.39 -14.78 -32.62
N SER A 15 -16.47 -13.82 -32.76
CA SER A 15 -16.57 -12.53 -32.07
C SER A 15 -17.71 -11.75 -32.71
N ASP A 16 -18.91 -11.90 -32.14
CA ASP A 16 -20.02 -11.00 -32.42
C ASP A 16 -19.59 -9.58 -32.00
N HIS A 17 -19.08 -8.83 -32.98
CA HIS A 17 -18.84 -7.40 -32.86
C HIS A 17 -20.19 -6.73 -32.60
N LEU A 18 -20.46 -6.46 -31.32
CA LEU A 18 -21.42 -5.45 -30.89
C LEU A 18 -20.93 -4.10 -31.44
N GLU A 19 -21.35 -3.76 -32.67
CA GLU A 19 -21.36 -2.39 -33.17
C GLU A 19 -22.29 -1.57 -32.26
N ARG A 20 -21.76 -1.09 -31.14
CA ARG A 20 -22.31 0.10 -30.49
C ARG A 20 -22.18 1.23 -31.52
N ARG A 21 -23.28 1.52 -32.20
CA ARG A 21 -23.52 2.82 -32.84
C ARG A 21 -23.49 3.88 -31.75
N GLN A 22 -22.29 4.33 -31.40
CA GLN A 22 -22.12 5.63 -30.79
C GLN A 22 -22.29 6.61 -31.93
N ASP A 23 -23.36 7.40 -31.88
CA ASP A 23 -23.49 8.59 -32.70
C ASP A 23 -22.40 9.57 -32.24
N THR A 24 -21.18 9.38 -32.75
CA THR A 24 -20.06 10.30 -32.55
C THR A 24 -20.41 11.58 -33.28
N VAL A 25 -20.92 12.54 -32.52
CA VAL A 25 -21.00 13.94 -32.94
C VAL A 25 -19.58 14.38 -33.26
N LEU A 26 -19.28 14.53 -34.56
CA LEU A 26 -18.02 15.07 -35.05
C LEU A 26 -17.88 16.51 -34.53
N LEU A 27 -17.16 16.68 -33.42
CA LEU A 27 -16.85 18.00 -32.89
C LEU A 27 -15.92 18.70 -33.88
N HIS A 28 -16.27 19.92 -34.27
CA HIS A 28 -15.41 20.70 -35.16
C HIS A 28 -14.07 20.95 -34.45
N PRO A 29 -12.90 20.95 -35.13
CA PRO A 29 -11.59 21.14 -34.48
C PRO A 29 -11.47 22.37 -33.55
N LYS A 30 -12.32 23.38 -33.80
CA LYS A 30 -12.43 24.59 -32.96
C LYS A 30 -13.12 24.32 -31.61
N GLU A 31 -14.13 23.48 -31.58
CA GLU A 31 -14.88 23.12 -30.36
C GLU A 31 -14.01 22.25 -29.45
N LEU A 32 -13.32 21.26 -30.02
CA LEU A 32 -12.34 20.44 -29.32
C LEU A 32 -11.23 21.29 -28.66
N SER A 33 -10.71 22.28 -29.39
CA SER A 33 -9.72 23.22 -28.82
C SER A 33 -10.28 23.95 -27.60
N ASN A 34 -11.56 24.33 -27.61
CA ASN A 34 -12.21 25.01 -26.48
C ASN A 34 -12.38 24.07 -25.27
N ASP A 35 -12.73 22.81 -25.48
CA ASP A 35 -12.88 21.83 -24.39
C ASP A 35 -11.55 21.52 -23.70
N ILE A 36 -10.47 21.38 -24.48
CA ILE A 36 -9.12 21.24 -23.94
C ILE A 36 -8.73 22.49 -23.16
N LYS A 37 -9.00 23.69 -23.70
CA LYS A 37 -8.73 24.96 -23.01
C LYS A 37 -9.50 25.07 -21.70
N HIS A 38 -10.78 24.71 -21.69
CA HIS A 38 -11.62 24.71 -20.49
C HIS A 38 -11.06 23.76 -19.43
N SER A 39 -10.70 22.54 -19.85
CA SER A 39 -10.14 21.53 -18.96
C SER A 39 -8.81 21.95 -18.35
N LEU A 40 -7.91 22.56 -19.14
CA LEU A 40 -6.66 23.14 -18.64
C LEU A 40 -6.89 24.34 -17.70
N SER A 41 -7.95 25.13 -17.93
CA SER A 41 -8.35 26.20 -17.01
C SER A 41 -8.80 25.65 -15.66
N SER A 42 -9.62 24.59 -15.65
CA SER A 42 -10.06 23.93 -14.42
C SER A 42 -8.89 23.38 -13.61
N ILE A 43 -7.89 22.76 -14.27
CA ILE A 43 -6.66 22.30 -13.61
C ILE A 43 -5.94 23.47 -12.93
N ASN A 44 -5.80 24.61 -13.61
CA ASN A 44 -5.16 25.80 -13.05
C ASN A 44 -5.91 26.39 -11.86
N GLU A 45 -7.24 26.35 -11.85
CA GLU A 45 -8.05 26.80 -10.73
C GLU A 45 -7.85 25.91 -9.51
N ILE A 46 -7.83 24.58 -9.70
CA ILE A 46 -7.51 23.61 -8.64
C ILE A 46 -6.12 23.89 -8.06
N TYR A 47 -5.13 24.17 -8.90
CA TYR A 47 -3.80 24.57 -8.43
C TYR A 47 -3.82 25.81 -7.56
N ARG A 48 -4.56 26.86 -7.95
CA ARG A 48 -4.65 28.09 -7.17
C ARG A 48 -5.26 27.83 -5.80
N GLU A 49 -6.36 27.09 -5.73
CA GLU A 49 -7.02 26.75 -4.47
C GLU A 49 -6.13 25.88 -3.57
N TYR A 50 -5.41 24.91 -4.14
CA TYR A 50 -4.44 24.10 -3.41
C TYR A 50 -3.34 24.95 -2.75
N TYR A 51 -2.70 25.85 -3.50
CA TYR A 51 -1.64 26.69 -2.93
C TYR A 51 -2.16 27.72 -1.93
N LYS A 52 -3.36 28.26 -2.15
CA LYS A 52 -4.03 29.16 -1.20
C LYS A 52 -4.27 28.47 0.15
N LYS A 53 -4.78 27.23 0.13
CA LYS A 53 -4.98 26.41 1.33
C LYS A 53 -3.65 26.06 2.02
N LYS A 54 -2.65 25.63 1.26
CA LYS A 54 -1.32 25.31 1.81
C LYS A 54 -0.68 26.51 2.52
N THR A 55 -0.77 27.70 1.92
CA THR A 55 -0.23 28.94 2.49
C THR A 55 -0.96 29.30 3.79
N TYR A 56 -2.27 29.09 3.85
CA TYR A 56 -3.08 29.28 5.04
C TYR A 56 -2.65 28.31 6.17
N ASP A 57 -2.52 27.03 5.88
CA ASP A 57 -2.11 26.02 6.88
C ASP A 57 -0.68 26.27 7.40
N GLU A 58 0.26 26.65 6.54
CA GLU A 58 1.61 27.05 6.93
C GLU A 58 1.61 28.29 7.84
N SER A 59 0.75 29.28 7.55
CA SER A 59 0.60 30.47 8.40
C SER A 59 0.01 30.14 9.78
N GLN A 60 -0.94 29.21 9.87
CA GLN A 60 -1.51 28.73 11.13
C GLN A 60 -0.48 27.97 11.98
N GLN A 61 0.35 27.14 11.33
CA GLN A 61 1.43 26.42 12.02
C GLN A 61 2.50 27.37 12.57
N GLN A 62 2.83 28.45 11.84
CA GLN A 62 3.76 29.47 12.32
C GLN A 62 3.19 30.26 13.52
N GLN A 63 1.88 30.51 13.56
CA GLN A 63 1.23 31.14 14.72
C GLN A 63 1.22 30.24 15.95
N GLN A 64 1.10 28.92 15.78
CA GLN A 64 1.16 27.94 16.87
C GLN A 64 2.60 27.65 17.35
N GLN A 65 3.61 27.99 16.55
CA GLN A 65 5.03 27.89 16.91
C GLN A 65 5.60 29.21 17.44
N GLN A 66 4.79 30.05 18.10
CA GLN A 66 5.37 31.10 18.94
C GLN A 66 6.27 30.45 20.00
N PRO A 67 7.58 30.78 20.04
CA PRO A 67 8.50 30.16 20.98
C PRO A 67 8.07 30.53 22.40
N SER A 68 7.64 29.53 23.17
CA SER A 68 7.52 29.67 24.63
C SER A 68 8.85 30.22 25.17
N PRO A 69 8.83 31.23 26.08
CA PRO A 69 10.03 31.92 26.51
C PRO A 69 11.11 30.94 27.01
N PRO A 70 12.41 31.25 26.79
CA PRO A 70 13.53 30.29 26.87
C PRO A 70 13.86 29.74 28.27
N LEU A 71 13.01 29.96 29.28
CA LEU A 71 13.27 29.57 30.66
C LEU A 71 12.92 28.09 30.97
N GLU A 72 12.01 27.46 30.23
CA GLU A 72 11.58 26.08 30.56
C GLU A 72 12.43 24.97 29.93
N SER A 73 13.00 25.19 28.74
CA SER A 73 13.79 24.16 28.04
C SER A 73 15.12 23.83 28.74
N LYS A 74 15.75 24.84 29.36
CA LYS A 74 16.95 24.65 30.21
C LYS A 74 16.64 23.90 31.52
N ARG A 75 15.48 24.18 32.15
CA ARG A 75 15.05 23.47 33.36
C ARG A 75 14.68 22.00 33.08
N ARG A 76 14.04 21.74 31.93
CA ARG A 76 13.66 20.38 31.51
C ARG A 76 14.87 19.53 31.14
N ARG A 77 15.86 20.07 30.42
CA ARG A 77 17.14 19.38 30.16
C ARG A 77 17.89 19.02 31.46
N ARG A 78 17.98 19.95 32.42
CA ARG A 78 18.63 19.68 33.72
C ARG A 78 17.93 18.59 34.54
N ARG A 79 16.60 18.48 34.47
CA ARG A 79 15.85 17.38 35.12
C ARG A 79 16.09 16.05 34.42
N MET A 80 16.11 16.02 33.09
CA MET A 80 16.36 14.80 32.32
C MET A 80 17.77 14.25 32.59
N ASP A 81 18.79 15.11 32.63
CA ASP A 81 20.18 14.72 32.93
C ASP A 81 20.35 14.19 34.36
N MET A 82 19.59 14.71 35.33
CA MET A 82 19.56 14.16 36.69
C MET A 82 18.98 12.75 36.74
N ILE A 83 17.87 12.52 36.02
CA ILE A 83 17.21 11.21 35.95
C ILE A 83 18.16 10.20 35.30
N ILE A 84 18.80 10.58 34.18
CA ILE A 84 19.76 9.72 33.48
C ILE A 84 20.97 9.39 34.38
N LYS A 85 21.52 10.37 35.11
CA LYS A 85 22.62 10.12 36.07
C LYS A 85 22.21 9.23 37.24
N HIS A 86 20.99 9.34 37.74
CA HIS A 86 20.48 8.46 38.80
C HIS A 86 20.26 7.02 38.32
N PHE A 87 19.78 6.84 37.08
CA PHE A 87 19.52 5.50 36.53
C PHE A 87 20.78 4.76 36.08
N ILE A 88 21.82 5.48 35.61
CA ILE A 88 23.07 4.85 35.15
C ILE A 88 24.01 4.51 36.32
N GLY A 89 23.87 5.15 37.49
CA GLY A 89 24.73 4.91 38.66
C GLY A 89 24.53 3.56 39.37
N HIS A 90 23.46 2.81 39.08
CA HIS A 90 23.12 1.57 39.79
C HIS A 90 23.19 0.28 38.95
N SER A 91 23.54 0.34 37.67
CA SER A 91 23.75 -0.87 36.87
C SER A 91 25.18 -1.39 37.03
N LYS A 92 25.48 -2.03 38.17
CA LYS A 92 26.55 -3.05 38.20
C LYS A 92 26.10 -4.21 37.31
N ILE A 93 26.48 -4.15 36.04
CA ILE A 93 26.28 -5.23 35.07
C ILE A 93 27.15 -6.40 35.54
N HIS A 94 26.52 -7.38 36.19
CA HIS A 94 27.10 -8.71 36.33
C HIS A 94 27.26 -9.31 34.93
N HIS A 95 28.51 -9.47 34.49
CA HIS A 95 28.85 -10.28 33.33
C HIS A 95 28.54 -11.76 33.62
N HIS A 96 27.27 -12.14 33.52
CA HIS A 96 26.87 -13.54 33.48
C HIS A 96 26.94 -14.08 32.05
N SER A 97 28.01 -14.84 31.80
CA SER A 97 28.09 -16.03 30.94
C SER A 97 27.33 -16.01 29.60
N HIS A 98 27.98 -15.43 28.59
CA HIS A 98 27.68 -15.62 27.16
C HIS A 98 27.65 -17.10 26.72
N LYS A 99 28.23 -18.03 27.52
CA LYS A 99 28.25 -19.47 27.22
C LYS A 99 26.89 -20.15 27.40
N SER A 100 26.02 -19.64 28.28
CA SER A 100 24.69 -20.24 28.51
C SER A 100 23.73 -20.00 27.35
N ILE A 101 23.75 -18.79 26.78
CA ILE A 101 22.90 -18.38 25.65
C ILE A 101 23.29 -19.16 24.39
N LEU A 102 24.59 -19.33 24.14
CA LEU A 102 25.06 -20.07 22.97
C LEU A 102 24.67 -21.55 23.01
N HIS A 103 24.72 -22.16 24.20
CA HIS A 103 24.34 -23.56 24.39
C HIS A 103 22.82 -23.78 24.26
N GLN A 104 22.02 -22.83 24.72
CA GLN A 104 20.56 -22.85 24.54
C GLN A 104 20.17 -22.64 23.07
N GLN A 105 20.89 -21.78 22.36
CA GLN A 105 20.66 -21.53 20.93
C GLN A 105 21.02 -22.77 20.09
N GLN A 106 22.10 -23.49 20.43
CA GLN A 106 22.45 -24.75 19.77
C GLN A 106 21.41 -25.86 20.02
N GLN A 107 20.87 -25.99 21.25
CA GLN A 107 19.80 -26.96 21.52
C GLN A 107 18.52 -26.65 20.74
N GLN A 108 18.14 -25.37 20.63
CA GLN A 108 16.97 -24.98 19.81
C GLN A 108 17.19 -25.26 18.33
N GLN A 109 18.40 -25.04 17.80
CA GLN A 109 18.74 -25.36 16.41
C GLN A 109 18.69 -26.87 16.13
N GLN A 110 19.12 -27.71 17.08
CA GLN A 110 19.04 -29.17 16.95
C GLN A 110 17.60 -29.68 16.93
N LEU A 111 16.75 -29.15 17.83
CA LEU A 111 15.32 -29.48 17.85
C LEU A 111 14.63 -29.07 16.54
N PHE A 112 14.94 -27.87 16.04
CA PHE A 112 14.41 -27.37 14.77
C PHE A 112 14.81 -28.26 13.58
N ARG A 113 16.09 -28.66 13.49
CA ARG A 113 16.57 -29.58 12.44
C ARG A 113 15.87 -30.94 12.49
N SER A 114 15.64 -31.49 13.69
CA SER A 114 14.94 -32.78 13.84
C SER A 114 13.45 -32.71 13.42
N SER A 115 12.81 -31.56 13.63
CA SER A 115 11.42 -31.33 13.21
C SER A 115 11.32 -31.13 11.71
N LEU A 116 12.32 -30.47 11.10
CA LEU A 116 12.37 -30.23 9.65
C LEU A 116 12.57 -31.52 8.85
N THR A 117 13.41 -32.45 9.33
CA THR A 117 13.60 -33.76 8.66
C THR A 117 12.33 -34.61 8.73
N LYS A 118 11.59 -34.55 9.85
CA LYS A 118 10.28 -35.22 9.96
C LYS A 118 9.24 -34.62 8.99
N LEU A 119 9.20 -33.29 8.86
CA LEU A 119 8.30 -32.60 7.92
C LEU A 119 8.62 -32.94 6.45
N LEU A 120 9.89 -33.00 6.08
CA LEU A 120 10.30 -33.36 4.72
C LEU A 120 9.93 -34.81 4.35
N ASN A 121 9.98 -35.73 5.31
CA ASN A 121 9.54 -37.10 5.10
C ASN A 121 8.01 -37.20 4.92
N VAL A 122 7.24 -36.41 5.68
CA VAL A 122 5.78 -36.30 5.51
C VAL A 122 5.43 -35.70 4.14
N GLN A 123 6.19 -34.70 3.68
CA GLN A 123 5.99 -34.08 2.37
C GLN A 123 6.26 -35.06 1.21
N LYS A 124 7.32 -35.87 1.29
CA LYS A 124 7.58 -36.93 0.30
C LYS A 124 6.47 -37.97 0.26
N PHE A 125 5.89 -38.32 1.41
CA PHE A 125 4.75 -39.23 1.50
C PHE A 125 3.48 -38.64 0.87
N ILE A 126 3.19 -37.34 1.12
CA ILE A 126 2.04 -36.64 0.52
C ILE A 126 2.16 -36.55 -0.99
N ARG A 127 3.37 -36.31 -1.53
CA ARG A 127 3.59 -36.15 -2.97
C ARG A 127 3.32 -37.42 -3.78
N ASN A 128 3.47 -38.60 -3.17
CA ASN A 128 3.24 -39.88 -3.82
C ASN A 128 1.80 -40.40 -3.66
N SER A 129 0.93 -39.66 -2.97
CA SER A 129 -0.49 -40.02 -2.79
C SER A 129 -1.30 -39.63 -4.03
N LYS A 130 -2.23 -40.51 -4.44
CA LYS A 130 -3.18 -40.25 -5.55
C LYS A 130 -4.16 -39.11 -5.25
N LYS A 131 -4.27 -38.67 -3.99
CA LYS A 131 -5.15 -37.58 -3.53
C LYS A 131 -4.41 -36.71 -2.49
N PRO A 132 -3.42 -35.89 -2.92
CA PRO A 132 -2.52 -35.19 -2.01
C PRO A 132 -3.24 -34.11 -1.17
N ILE A 133 -4.27 -33.47 -1.73
CA ILE A 133 -5.05 -32.42 -1.06
C ILE A 133 -5.84 -32.97 0.12
N LEU A 134 -6.51 -34.11 -0.06
CA LEU A 134 -7.31 -34.74 1.00
C LEU A 134 -6.43 -35.21 2.17
N LEU A 135 -5.24 -35.73 1.85
CA LEU A 135 -4.28 -36.20 2.84
C LEU A 135 -3.64 -35.02 3.60
N LEU A 136 -3.38 -33.90 2.93
CA LEU A 136 -2.90 -32.67 3.57
C LEU A 136 -3.94 -32.10 4.54
N LEU A 137 -5.22 -32.02 4.14
CA LEU A 137 -6.30 -31.59 5.03
C LEU A 137 -6.45 -32.51 6.24
N PHE A 138 -6.35 -33.82 6.05
CA PHE A 138 -6.41 -34.80 7.13
C PHE A 138 -5.23 -34.68 8.12
N VAL A 139 -4.01 -34.49 7.62
CA VAL A 139 -2.81 -34.29 8.46
C VAL A 139 -2.89 -32.97 9.22
N VAL A 140 -3.34 -31.89 8.60
CA VAL A 140 -3.56 -30.60 9.28
C VAL A 140 -4.65 -30.75 10.35
N SER A 141 -5.76 -31.41 10.06
CA SER A 141 -6.82 -31.68 11.03
C SER A 141 -6.31 -32.49 12.23
N LEU A 142 -5.59 -33.59 12.00
CA LEU A 142 -4.99 -34.40 13.06
C LEU A 142 -3.96 -33.64 13.88
N TYR A 143 -3.11 -32.84 13.24
CA TYR A 143 -2.12 -32.04 13.95
C TYR A 143 -2.79 -30.98 14.82
N THR A 144 -3.83 -30.33 14.31
CA THR A 144 -4.60 -29.32 15.05
C THR A 144 -5.33 -29.97 16.23
N TYR A 145 -5.97 -31.11 16.00
CA TYR A 145 -6.61 -31.91 17.05
C TYR A 145 -5.61 -32.35 18.13
N TYR A 146 -4.46 -32.89 17.73
CA TYR A 146 -3.43 -33.36 18.66
C TYR A 146 -2.81 -32.20 19.45
N TYR A 147 -2.57 -31.05 18.82
CA TYR A 147 -2.08 -29.86 19.49
C TYR A 147 -3.08 -29.35 20.54
N TYR A 148 -4.37 -29.27 20.20
CA TYR A 148 -5.41 -28.88 21.17
C TYR A 148 -5.57 -29.93 22.28
N TYR A 149 -5.61 -31.21 21.94
CA TYR A 149 -5.73 -32.31 22.90
C TYR A 149 -4.55 -32.36 23.86
N PHE A 150 -3.32 -32.22 23.35
CA PHE A 150 -2.11 -32.22 24.16
C PHE A 150 -2.03 -30.98 25.06
N LYS A 151 -2.33 -29.78 24.53
CA LYS A 151 -2.37 -28.54 25.32
C LYS A 151 -3.45 -28.59 26.41
N PHE A 152 -4.59 -29.20 26.12
CA PHE A 152 -5.70 -29.33 27.06
C PHE A 152 -5.43 -30.38 28.14
N ASN A 153 -4.88 -31.55 27.80
CA ASN A 153 -4.56 -32.59 28.78
C ASN A 153 -3.32 -32.28 29.63
N HIS A 154 -2.31 -31.63 29.06
CA HIS A 154 -1.16 -31.16 29.83
C HIS A 154 -1.56 -30.02 30.78
N SER A 155 -2.60 -29.25 30.45
CA SER A 155 -3.22 -28.28 31.34
C SER A 155 -4.02 -28.97 32.46
N LYS A 156 -4.87 -29.95 32.13
CA LYS A 156 -5.71 -30.65 33.12
C LYS A 156 -4.93 -31.42 34.19
N ASN A 157 -3.91 -32.20 33.82
CA ASN A 157 -3.14 -32.98 34.81
C ASN A 157 -2.29 -32.09 35.73
N LYS A 158 -1.80 -30.96 35.21
CA LYS A 158 -1.05 -29.98 36.00
C LYS A 158 -1.96 -29.11 36.87
N ILE A 159 -3.22 -28.93 36.47
CA ILE A 159 -4.24 -28.22 37.27
C ILE A 159 -4.78 -29.14 38.37
N SER A 160 -5.01 -30.44 38.13
CA SER A 160 -5.54 -31.35 39.17
C SER A 160 -4.54 -31.63 40.29
N GLU A 161 -3.24 -31.80 40.02
CA GLU A 161 -2.23 -31.99 41.06
C GLU A 161 -1.93 -30.68 41.83
N ASN A 162 -1.99 -29.52 41.18
CA ASN A 162 -1.82 -28.23 41.84
C ASN A 162 -3.07 -27.80 42.64
N ILE A 163 -4.29 -28.13 42.21
CA ILE A 163 -5.50 -27.82 42.98
C ILE A 163 -5.54 -28.64 44.29
N ILE A 164 -5.05 -29.88 44.28
CA ILE A 164 -5.04 -30.74 45.49
C ILE A 164 -3.92 -30.31 46.47
N SER A 165 -2.78 -29.78 45.97
CA SER A 165 -1.71 -29.24 46.84
C SER A 165 -1.92 -27.79 47.30
N MET A 166 -2.77 -27.01 46.62
CA MET A 166 -3.12 -25.63 47.04
C MET A 166 -4.10 -25.55 48.21
N LYS A 167 -4.60 -26.69 48.71
CA LYS A 167 -5.59 -26.73 49.80
C LYS A 167 -5.09 -26.24 51.18
N LYS A 168 -3.84 -25.77 51.31
CA LYS A 168 -3.26 -25.30 52.59
C LYS A 168 -2.33 -24.08 52.51
N ILE A 169 -2.47 -23.20 51.52
CA ILE A 169 -1.80 -21.89 51.54
C ILE A 169 -2.83 -20.79 51.32
N THR A 170 -3.65 -20.52 52.33
CA THR A 170 -4.48 -19.31 52.40
C THR A 170 -3.58 -18.12 52.75
N LYS A 171 -2.68 -17.75 51.85
CA LYS A 171 -2.04 -16.44 51.93
C LYS A 171 -3.10 -15.43 51.53
N HIS A 172 -3.53 -14.63 52.50
CA HIS A 172 -4.39 -13.48 52.22
C HIS A 172 -3.57 -12.51 51.37
N PHE A 173 -3.91 -12.41 50.09
CA PHE A 173 -3.35 -11.38 49.22
C PHE A 173 -3.72 -10.02 49.80
N SER A 174 -2.70 -9.19 50.03
CA SER A 174 -2.97 -7.83 50.50
C SER A 174 -3.66 -7.06 49.39
N LEU A 175 -4.59 -6.17 49.75
CA LEU A 175 -5.27 -5.29 48.80
C LEU A 175 -4.27 -4.51 47.93
N ILE A 176 -3.11 -4.14 48.51
CA ILE A 176 -2.03 -3.45 47.78
C ILE A 176 -1.45 -4.32 46.65
N GLU A 177 -1.32 -5.62 46.87
CA GLU A 177 -0.74 -6.57 45.91
C GLU A 177 -1.68 -6.77 44.71
N ILE A 178 -2.99 -6.87 44.98
CA ILE A 178 -4.01 -6.92 43.93
C ILE A 178 -4.00 -5.63 43.10
N LEU A 179 -3.90 -4.47 43.75
CA LEU A 179 -3.88 -3.17 43.05
C LEU A 179 -2.63 -3.02 42.17
N ILE A 180 -1.46 -3.46 42.66
CA ILE A 180 -0.23 -3.50 41.87
C ILE A 180 -0.39 -4.44 40.66
N ALA A 181 -0.97 -5.62 40.84
CA ALA A 181 -1.19 -6.57 39.75
C ALA A 181 -2.12 -6.01 38.66
N ILE A 182 -3.22 -5.36 39.05
CA ILE A 182 -4.14 -4.71 38.10
C ILE A 182 -3.42 -3.59 37.33
N SER A 183 -2.61 -2.78 38.03
CA SER A 183 -1.82 -1.71 37.39
C SER A 183 -0.85 -2.25 36.34
N ILE A 184 -0.13 -3.33 36.64
CA ILE A 184 0.77 -3.99 35.68
C ILE A 184 -0.02 -4.57 34.51
N LEU A 185 -1.18 -5.18 34.73
CA LEU A 185 -2.01 -5.73 33.66
C LEU A 185 -2.52 -4.64 32.69
N VAL A 186 -3.00 -3.52 33.23
CA VAL A 186 -3.50 -2.39 32.41
C VAL A 186 -2.36 -1.78 31.60
N THR A 187 -1.20 -1.52 32.22
CA THR A 187 -0.04 -0.94 31.52
C THR A 187 0.50 -1.89 30.44
N PHE A 188 0.60 -3.19 30.74
CA PHE A 188 1.06 -4.19 29.78
C PHE A 188 0.07 -4.37 28.61
N SER A 189 -1.24 -4.35 28.88
CA SER A 189 -2.27 -4.38 27.84
C SER A 189 -2.19 -3.17 26.91
N GLY A 190 -1.90 -1.97 27.46
CA GLY A 190 -1.69 -0.76 26.67
C GLY A 190 -0.49 -0.88 25.74
N MET A 191 0.67 -1.30 26.27
CA MET A 191 1.90 -1.45 25.49
C MET A 191 1.77 -2.49 24.37
N THR A 192 1.18 -3.65 24.66
CA THR A 192 0.99 -4.72 23.67
C THR A 192 0.03 -4.33 22.56
N SER A 193 -1.04 -3.59 22.89
CA SER A 193 -1.99 -3.06 21.90
C SER A 193 -1.33 -2.10 20.91
N MET A 194 -0.45 -1.20 21.39
CA MET A 194 0.26 -0.25 20.52
C MET A 194 1.17 -0.96 19.50
N VAL A 195 1.97 -1.93 19.95
CA VAL A 195 2.87 -2.70 19.08
C VAL A 195 2.10 -3.54 18.07
N TYR A 196 0.99 -4.16 18.49
CA TYR A 196 0.14 -4.93 17.60
C TYR A 196 -0.49 -4.04 16.52
N ASN A 197 -0.98 -2.85 16.90
CA ASN A 197 -1.58 -1.92 15.96
C ASN A 197 -0.58 -1.43 14.91
N GLU A 198 0.67 -1.14 15.31
CA GLU A 198 1.73 -0.76 14.38
C GLU A 198 2.00 -1.88 13.36
N LYS A 199 2.16 -3.12 13.82
CA LYS A 199 2.38 -4.28 12.94
C LYS A 199 1.18 -4.57 12.02
N LEU A 200 -0.03 -4.34 12.51
CA LEU A 200 -1.25 -4.47 11.71
C LEU A 200 -1.27 -3.41 10.60
N ILE A 201 -0.94 -2.16 10.91
CA ILE A 201 -0.86 -1.08 9.92
C ILE A 201 0.22 -1.38 8.88
N GLU A 202 1.42 -1.78 9.30
CA GLU A 202 2.49 -2.20 8.38
C GLU A 202 2.05 -3.34 7.45
N SER A 203 1.38 -4.35 8.01
CA SER A 203 0.87 -5.48 7.22
C SER A 203 -0.19 -5.04 6.20
N LYS A 204 -1.08 -4.10 6.57
CA LYS A 204 -2.06 -3.53 5.64
C LYS A 204 -1.39 -2.78 4.51
N ILE A 205 -0.40 -1.93 4.81
CA ILE A 205 0.38 -1.17 3.81
C ILE A 205 1.10 -2.12 2.85
N ALA A 206 1.81 -3.12 3.38
CA ALA A 206 2.54 -4.09 2.57
C ALA A 206 1.60 -4.85 1.62
N TYR A 207 0.45 -5.27 2.14
CA TYR A 207 -0.55 -5.96 1.34
C TYR A 207 -1.15 -5.06 0.24
N THR A 208 -1.54 -3.83 0.57
CA THR A 208 -2.04 -2.86 -0.42
C THR A 208 -1.02 -2.59 -1.53
N ARG A 209 0.28 -2.53 -1.21
CA ARG A 209 1.34 -2.42 -2.23
C ARG A 209 1.38 -3.62 -3.16
N ILE A 210 1.19 -4.83 -2.65
CA ILE A 210 1.14 -6.04 -3.48
C ILE A 210 -0.05 -5.96 -4.43
N GLU A 211 -1.24 -5.58 -3.95
CA GLU A 211 -2.43 -5.43 -4.79
C GLU A 211 -2.28 -4.35 -5.85
N LEU A 212 -1.75 -3.18 -5.48
CA LEU A 212 -1.47 -2.10 -6.43
C LEU A 212 -0.53 -2.58 -7.55
N ASN A 213 0.53 -3.32 -7.21
CA ASN A 213 1.44 -3.89 -8.21
C ASN A 213 0.76 -4.93 -9.11
N LEU A 214 -0.11 -5.78 -8.55
CA LEU A 214 -0.88 -6.73 -9.33
C LEU A 214 -1.83 -6.03 -10.31
N ILE A 215 -2.54 -4.98 -9.86
CA ILE A 215 -3.42 -4.18 -10.74
C ILE A 215 -2.60 -3.53 -11.86
N LEU A 216 -1.45 -2.94 -11.52
CA LEU A 216 -0.57 -2.31 -12.51
C LEU A 216 -0.04 -3.31 -13.55
N GLN A 217 0.28 -4.55 -13.15
CA GLN A 217 0.64 -5.61 -14.10
C GLN A 217 -0.49 -5.91 -15.09
N HIS A 218 -1.75 -5.89 -14.64
CA HIS A 218 -2.90 -6.09 -15.51
C HIS A 218 -3.12 -4.90 -16.45
N VAL A 219 -2.85 -3.68 -15.99
CA VAL A 219 -2.84 -2.47 -16.83
C VAL A 219 -1.79 -2.61 -17.94
N TYR A 220 -0.59 -3.09 -17.64
CA TYR A 220 0.45 -3.35 -18.66
C TYR A 220 0.05 -4.47 -19.63
N LEU A 221 -0.55 -5.55 -19.12
CA LEU A 221 -1.06 -6.62 -19.98
C LEU A 221 -2.15 -6.09 -20.94
N TYR A 222 -3.03 -5.22 -20.45
CA TYR A 222 -4.03 -4.54 -21.27
C TYR A 222 -3.35 -3.71 -22.38
N TYR A 223 -2.30 -2.95 -22.05
CA TYR A 223 -1.51 -2.21 -23.04
C TYR A 223 -0.91 -3.11 -24.11
N THR A 224 -0.30 -4.24 -23.74
CA THR A 224 0.31 -5.16 -24.71
C THR A 224 -0.71 -5.78 -25.67
N THR A 225 -1.98 -5.89 -25.25
CA THR A 225 -3.04 -6.52 -26.03
C THR A 225 -3.79 -5.51 -26.91
N HIS A 226 -3.99 -4.28 -26.42
CA HIS A 226 -4.80 -3.26 -27.11
C HIS A 226 -3.96 -2.14 -27.74
N GLY A 227 -2.64 -2.09 -27.47
CA GLY A 227 -1.73 -1.03 -27.91
C GLY A 227 -1.92 0.30 -27.16
N ARG A 228 -2.79 0.36 -26.15
CA ARG A 228 -3.12 1.56 -25.37
C ARG A 228 -3.46 1.21 -23.94
N TYR A 229 -3.28 2.17 -23.03
CA TYR A 229 -3.66 1.98 -21.63
C TYR A 229 -5.19 2.03 -21.49
N PRO A 230 -5.76 1.36 -20.47
CA PRO A 230 -7.18 1.47 -20.18
C PRO A 230 -7.48 2.87 -19.63
N ILE A 231 -8.69 3.40 -19.91
CA ILE A 231 -9.12 4.70 -19.38
C ILE A 231 -9.61 4.51 -17.94
N SER A 232 -10.30 3.39 -17.69
CA SER A 232 -10.79 2.99 -16.38
C SER A 232 -10.30 1.58 -16.02
N LEU A 233 -10.10 1.32 -14.72
CA LEU A 233 -9.85 -0.06 -14.25
C LEU A 233 -11.01 -1.01 -14.59
N ASN A 234 -12.21 -0.47 -14.82
CA ASN A 234 -13.37 -1.26 -15.22
C ASN A 234 -13.27 -1.85 -16.63
N ASP A 235 -12.40 -1.29 -17.48
CA ASP A 235 -12.17 -1.77 -18.84
C ASP A 235 -11.37 -3.09 -18.85
N ILE A 236 -10.77 -3.46 -17.72
CA ILE A 236 -10.00 -4.69 -17.55
C ILE A 236 -10.93 -5.78 -17.01
N GLU A 237 -11.53 -6.58 -17.89
CA GLU A 237 -12.51 -7.61 -17.53
C GLU A 237 -12.00 -8.59 -16.45
N ASN A 238 -10.75 -9.06 -16.60
CA ASN A 238 -10.16 -10.04 -15.70
C ASN A 238 -9.86 -9.48 -14.31
N LEU A 239 -9.77 -8.16 -14.15
CA LEU A 239 -9.35 -7.54 -12.89
C LEU A 239 -10.37 -7.80 -11.76
N LYS A 240 -11.65 -7.83 -12.10
CA LYS A 240 -12.78 -8.10 -11.18
C LYS A 240 -12.67 -9.44 -10.47
N THR A 241 -12.01 -10.40 -11.09
CA THR A 241 -11.87 -11.76 -10.53
C THR A 241 -10.66 -11.90 -9.60
N ILE A 242 -9.69 -10.98 -9.68
CA ILE A 242 -8.35 -11.15 -9.09
C ILE A 242 -8.14 -10.21 -7.91
N ALA A 243 -8.69 -8.99 -7.97
CA ALA A 243 -8.51 -7.99 -6.92
C ALA A 243 -9.84 -7.36 -6.54
N SER A 244 -10.01 -7.04 -5.25
CA SER A 244 -11.03 -6.07 -4.84
C SER A 244 -10.64 -4.71 -5.41
N PHE A 245 -11.62 -3.93 -5.88
CA PHE A 245 -11.38 -2.53 -6.26
C PHE A 245 -11.22 -1.61 -5.05
N GLU A 246 -11.33 -2.17 -3.85
CA GLU A 246 -11.18 -1.49 -2.58
C GLU A 246 -9.92 -1.97 -1.89
N ASP A 247 -9.23 -1.03 -1.24
CA ASP A 247 -8.03 -1.28 -0.46
C ASP A 247 -8.36 -1.81 0.96
N ARG A 248 -7.33 -2.01 1.80
CA ARG A 248 -7.49 -2.49 3.19
C ARG A 248 -8.07 -1.47 4.18
N TRP A 249 -8.44 -0.31 3.68
CA TRP A 249 -9.16 0.75 4.38
C TRP A 249 -10.54 1.01 3.77
N ASP A 250 -11.02 0.06 2.96
CA ASP A 250 -12.34 0.11 2.32
C ASP A 250 -12.51 1.37 1.46
N GLN A 251 -11.39 1.86 0.88
CA GLN A 251 -11.38 2.96 -0.08
C GLN A 251 -11.09 2.43 -1.49
N PRO A 252 -11.75 2.97 -2.53
CA PRO A 252 -11.47 2.56 -3.89
C PRO A 252 -10.05 2.97 -4.32
N TYR A 253 -9.40 2.11 -5.11
CA TYR A 253 -8.15 2.48 -5.76
C TYR A 253 -8.36 3.61 -6.76
N ILE A 254 -7.43 4.57 -6.76
CA ILE A 254 -7.44 5.66 -7.72
C ILE A 254 -6.47 5.35 -8.83
N TYR A 255 -7.03 5.21 -10.01
CA TYR A 255 -6.31 5.04 -11.25
C TYR A 255 -6.34 6.33 -12.05
N ILE A 256 -5.17 6.73 -12.53
CA ILE A 256 -5.01 7.87 -13.43
C ILE A 256 -4.32 7.35 -14.69
N PRO A 257 -4.97 7.43 -15.85
CA PRO A 257 -4.40 6.93 -17.09
C PRO A 257 -3.15 7.70 -17.49
N TYR A 258 -2.33 7.07 -18.33
CA TYR A 258 -1.20 7.71 -18.99
C TYR A 258 -1.69 8.82 -19.93
N ILE A 259 -1.04 9.99 -19.87
CA ILE A 259 -1.36 11.13 -20.73
C ILE A 259 -0.09 11.55 -21.46
N ASP A 260 -0.15 11.50 -22.80
CA ASP A 260 0.94 11.99 -23.62
C ASP A 260 0.82 13.51 -23.82
N TRP A 261 1.45 14.27 -22.93
CA TRP A 261 1.44 15.73 -23.02
C TRP A 261 2.12 16.26 -24.28
N VAL A 262 3.10 15.54 -24.83
CA VAL A 262 3.77 15.95 -26.07
C VAL A 262 2.76 15.85 -27.21
N PHE A 263 2.06 14.73 -27.29
CA PHE A 263 0.99 14.54 -28.27
C PHE A 263 -0.11 15.58 -28.13
N ILE A 264 -0.58 15.89 -26.91
CA ILE A 264 -1.59 16.95 -26.70
C ILE A 264 -1.09 18.31 -27.21
N ILE A 265 0.18 18.66 -26.95
CA ILE A 265 0.77 19.91 -27.44
C ILE A 265 0.86 19.92 -28.96
N GLU A 266 1.24 18.81 -29.58
CA GLU A 266 1.26 18.68 -31.04
C GLU A 266 -0.13 18.79 -31.65
N LEU A 267 -1.13 18.20 -31.00
CA LEU A 267 -2.54 18.26 -31.39
C LEU A 267 -3.08 19.68 -31.33
N LEU A 268 -2.65 20.48 -30.35
CA LEU A 268 -2.96 21.91 -30.31
C LEU A 268 -2.28 22.72 -31.43
N GLN A 269 -1.24 22.20 -32.07
CA GLN A 269 -0.47 22.90 -33.11
C GLN A 269 -0.80 22.44 -34.53
N LYS A 270 -1.18 21.17 -34.72
CA LYS A 270 -1.44 20.56 -36.05
C LYS A 270 -2.93 20.37 -36.26
N SER A 271 -3.43 20.71 -37.46
CA SER A 271 -4.85 20.56 -37.82
C SER A 271 -5.23 19.18 -38.37
N ASN A 272 -4.26 18.32 -38.65
CA ASN A 272 -4.47 17.00 -39.26
C ASN A 272 -3.97 15.90 -38.31
N VAL A 273 -4.79 15.54 -37.33
CA VAL A 273 -4.50 14.50 -36.32
C VAL A 273 -5.65 13.49 -36.33
N ASP A 274 -5.34 12.23 -36.06
CA ASP A 274 -6.33 11.16 -35.96
C ASP A 274 -7.32 11.45 -34.82
N GLU A 275 -8.60 11.58 -35.17
CA GLU A 275 -9.70 11.92 -34.27
C GLU A 275 -9.86 10.88 -33.15
N LYS A 276 -9.55 9.61 -33.42
CA LYS A 276 -9.68 8.55 -32.41
C LYS A 276 -8.69 8.74 -31.27
N GLU A 277 -7.46 9.10 -31.60
CA GLU A 277 -6.42 9.34 -30.59
C GLU A 277 -6.69 10.62 -29.81
N VAL A 278 -7.18 11.65 -30.49
CA VAL A 278 -7.65 12.89 -29.86
C VAL A 278 -8.69 12.62 -28.79
N ASN A 279 -9.75 11.88 -29.13
CA ASN A 279 -10.85 11.57 -28.21
C ASN A 279 -10.36 10.73 -27.03
N TYR A 280 -9.47 9.76 -27.27
CA TYR A 280 -8.86 8.95 -26.21
C TYR A 280 -8.07 9.82 -25.21
N GLN A 281 -7.24 10.75 -25.69
CA GLN A 281 -6.47 11.64 -24.81
C GLN A 281 -7.38 12.61 -24.04
N LEU A 282 -8.47 13.06 -24.65
CA LEU A 282 -9.46 13.91 -24.01
C LEU A 282 -10.19 13.16 -22.89
N GLU A 283 -10.59 11.90 -23.12
CA GLU A 283 -11.18 11.03 -22.09
C GLU A 283 -10.19 10.76 -20.94
N CYS A 284 -8.91 10.53 -21.25
CA CYS A 284 -7.86 10.38 -20.23
C CYS A 284 -7.72 11.65 -19.38
N LEU A 285 -7.75 12.82 -20.02
CA LEU A 285 -7.64 14.10 -19.34
C LEU A 285 -8.87 14.42 -18.48
N GLN A 286 -10.07 14.12 -18.98
CA GLN A 286 -11.32 14.21 -18.20
C GLN A 286 -11.27 13.29 -16.98
N THR A 287 -10.79 12.06 -17.14
CA THR A 287 -10.64 11.08 -16.04
C THR A 287 -9.64 11.60 -15.01
N LEU A 288 -8.52 12.18 -15.43
CA LEU A 288 -7.55 12.81 -14.54
C LEU A 288 -8.17 13.98 -13.76
N ILE A 289 -8.90 14.88 -14.42
CA ILE A 289 -9.57 16.01 -13.77
C ILE A 289 -10.60 15.50 -12.77
N HIS A 290 -11.44 14.54 -13.18
CA HIS A 290 -12.44 13.96 -12.31
C HIS A 290 -11.79 13.29 -11.09
N GLY A 291 -10.68 12.57 -11.26
CA GLY A 291 -9.92 11.99 -10.16
C GLY A 291 -9.38 13.04 -9.19
N ILE A 292 -8.79 14.12 -9.71
CA ILE A 292 -8.25 15.23 -8.92
C ILE A 292 -9.35 15.98 -8.16
N VAL A 293 -10.46 16.29 -8.82
CA VAL A 293 -11.56 17.08 -8.25
C VAL A 293 -12.37 16.26 -7.25
N SER A 294 -12.73 15.03 -7.61
CA SER A 294 -13.64 14.21 -6.80
C SER A 294 -12.96 13.75 -5.51
N SER A 295 -11.65 13.49 -5.56
CA SER A 295 -10.94 13.07 -4.37
C SER A 295 -10.54 14.29 -3.54
N HIS A 296 -11.39 14.63 -2.57
CA HIS A 296 -11.08 15.60 -1.52
C HIS A 296 -9.83 15.20 -0.70
N GLN A 297 -9.43 13.93 -0.83
CA GLN A 297 -8.25 13.34 -0.21
C GLN A 297 -6.96 13.60 -1.01
N ILE A 298 -6.99 13.95 -2.32
CA ILE A 298 -5.79 14.30 -3.12
C ILE A 298 -5.15 15.60 -2.59
N VAL A 299 -5.82 16.36 -1.72
CA VAL A 299 -5.29 17.61 -1.14
C VAL A 299 -3.95 17.42 -0.42
N SER A 300 -3.51 16.20 -0.10
CA SER A 300 -2.16 15.95 0.41
C SER A 300 -1.08 15.78 -0.66
N ILE A 301 -1.44 15.52 -1.91
CA ILE A 301 -0.52 15.29 -3.04
C ILE A 301 -0.43 16.58 -3.85
N ASP A 302 0.80 17.06 -4.09
CA ASP A 302 0.99 18.18 -5.01
C ASP A 302 0.56 17.74 -6.42
N PRO A 303 -0.44 18.41 -7.06
CA PRO A 303 -0.94 17.96 -8.35
C PRO A 303 0.13 17.99 -9.45
N ARG A 304 1.24 18.73 -9.26
CA ARG A 304 2.38 18.72 -10.21
C ARG A 304 3.02 17.34 -10.29
N ILE A 305 3.09 16.64 -9.17
CA ILE A 305 3.61 15.28 -9.10
C ILE A 305 2.73 14.38 -9.96
N ILE A 306 1.40 14.52 -9.84
CA ILE A 306 0.45 13.74 -10.62
C ILE A 306 0.64 14.01 -12.12
N LEU A 307 0.75 15.27 -12.54
CA LEU A 307 0.97 15.61 -13.96
C LEU A 307 2.31 15.08 -14.50
N VAL A 308 3.38 15.18 -13.72
CA VAL A 308 4.71 14.69 -14.12
C VAL A 308 4.71 13.16 -14.21
N GLU A 309 4.08 12.46 -13.28
CA GLU A 309 4.07 10.99 -13.29
C GLU A 309 3.20 10.42 -14.40
N THR A 310 2.02 11.01 -14.60
CA THR A 310 1.09 10.59 -15.67
C THR A 310 1.66 10.80 -17.07
N SER A 311 2.68 11.66 -17.22
CA SER A 311 3.42 11.86 -18.48
C SER A 311 4.35 10.71 -18.84
N GLN A 312 4.69 9.85 -17.88
CA GLN A 312 5.64 8.76 -18.08
C GLN A 312 4.94 7.40 -18.10
N ARG A 313 3.89 7.23 -17.29
CA ARG A 313 3.20 5.96 -17.10
C ARG A 313 1.81 6.16 -16.48
N PRO A 314 0.90 5.18 -16.58
CA PRO A 314 -0.32 5.19 -15.78
C PRO A 314 0.04 5.16 -14.29
N MET A 315 -0.74 5.88 -13.48
CA MET A 315 -0.53 5.98 -12.05
C MET A 315 -1.66 5.28 -11.28
N LEU A 316 -1.29 4.51 -10.27
CA LEU A 316 -2.24 3.84 -9.40
C LEU A 316 -1.80 4.02 -7.94
N PHE A 317 -2.74 4.44 -7.09
CA PHE A 317 -2.48 4.62 -5.67
C PHE A 317 -3.73 4.38 -4.80
N SER A 318 -3.48 4.14 -3.52
CA SER A 318 -4.48 4.10 -2.44
C SER A 318 -4.18 5.22 -1.45
N PHE A 319 -5.18 5.83 -0.82
CA PHE A 319 -4.94 6.88 0.17
C PHE A 319 -4.46 6.36 1.54
N GLY A 320 -4.64 5.07 1.79
CA GLY A 320 -4.32 4.46 3.07
C GLY A 320 -4.97 5.17 4.26
N TYR A 321 -4.38 5.00 5.45
CA TYR A 321 -4.88 5.63 6.67
C TYR A 321 -4.48 7.11 6.83
N ARG A 322 -3.34 7.52 6.25
CA ARG A 322 -2.73 8.85 6.50
C ARG A 322 -1.88 9.39 5.36
N LYS A 323 -1.33 8.52 4.52
CA LYS A 323 -0.42 8.88 3.44
C LYS A 323 -0.78 8.03 2.22
N PRO A 324 -0.74 8.61 1.02
CA PRO A 324 -0.94 7.85 -0.20
C PRO A 324 0.12 6.75 -0.33
N ILE A 325 -0.32 5.59 -0.75
CA ILE A 325 0.45 4.39 -1.01
C ILE A 325 0.44 4.20 -2.52
N PHE A 326 1.61 4.28 -3.13
CA PHE A 326 1.78 4.09 -4.57
C PHE A 326 2.16 2.64 -4.87
N ALA A 327 1.82 2.16 -6.08
CA ALA A 327 2.18 0.82 -6.54
C ALA A 327 3.71 0.61 -6.52
N ASP A 328 4.42 1.59 -7.07
CA ASP A 328 5.88 1.60 -7.10
C ASP A 328 6.48 2.35 -5.90
N SER A 329 7.74 2.04 -5.61
CA SER A 329 8.54 2.59 -4.51
C SER A 329 8.89 4.07 -4.69
N PHE A 330 7.89 4.92 -4.90
CA PHE A 330 8.02 6.37 -4.88
C PHE A 330 8.73 6.81 -3.60
N ASP A 331 8.43 6.15 -2.48
CA ASP A 331 9.02 6.43 -1.16
C ASP A 331 10.52 6.11 -1.05
N GLU A 332 11.05 5.13 -1.80
CA GLU A 332 12.48 4.74 -1.71
C GLU A 332 13.33 5.45 -2.78
N GLN A 333 12.79 5.63 -3.99
CA GLN A 333 13.50 6.35 -5.05
C GLN A 333 13.40 7.88 -4.92
N SER A 334 12.32 8.47 -4.39
CA SER A 334 12.26 9.93 -4.15
C SER A 334 13.26 10.40 -3.09
N ASN A 335 13.71 9.50 -2.22
CA ASN A 335 14.73 9.78 -1.21
C ASN A 335 16.16 9.61 -1.74
N MET A 336 16.39 8.93 -2.87
CA MET A 336 17.74 8.67 -3.40
C MET A 336 18.01 9.20 -4.82
N ILE A 337 17.03 9.23 -5.71
CA ILE A 337 17.20 9.70 -7.10
C ILE A 337 16.87 11.19 -7.14
N SER A 338 17.93 11.95 -6.88
CA SER A 338 18.09 13.41 -6.84
C SER A 338 16.81 14.27 -6.85
N SER A 339 16.64 15.03 -5.78
CA SER A 339 15.73 16.19 -5.73
C SER A 339 15.90 17.17 -6.90
N ASN A 340 17.01 17.09 -7.64
CA ASN A 340 17.29 17.92 -8.81
C ASN A 340 16.57 17.43 -10.08
N GLU A 341 16.67 16.17 -10.49
CA GLU A 341 15.98 15.68 -11.69
C GLU A 341 14.45 15.81 -11.57
N PHE A 342 13.91 15.48 -10.40
CA PHE A 342 12.50 15.64 -10.14
C PHE A 342 12.07 17.11 -10.18
N ARG A 343 12.89 18.01 -9.64
CA ARG A 343 12.66 19.46 -9.69
C ARG A 343 12.77 20.01 -11.10
N GLU A 344 13.71 19.53 -11.91
CA GLU A 344 13.85 19.89 -13.32
C GLU A 344 12.63 19.45 -14.14
N ARG A 345 12.11 18.24 -13.90
CA ARG A 345 10.88 17.76 -14.54
C ARG A 345 9.66 18.60 -14.15
N ILE A 346 9.53 18.95 -12.87
CA ILE A 346 8.49 19.88 -12.41
C ILE A 346 8.63 21.25 -13.11
N GLN A 347 9.85 21.76 -13.27
CA GLN A 347 10.10 23.01 -13.98
C GLN A 347 9.72 22.92 -15.46
N LEU A 348 10.03 21.81 -16.14
CA LEU A 348 9.67 21.58 -17.54
C LEU A 348 8.15 21.54 -17.72
N VAL A 349 7.43 20.77 -16.90
CA VAL A 349 5.96 20.73 -16.97
C VAL A 349 5.35 22.10 -16.69
N ALA A 350 5.88 22.83 -15.71
CA ALA A 350 5.43 24.21 -15.43
C ALA A 350 5.70 25.15 -16.62
N GLN A 351 6.84 25.02 -17.30
CA GLN A 351 7.16 25.78 -18.50
C GLN A 351 6.21 25.43 -19.65
N TRP A 352 5.89 24.15 -19.85
CA TRP A 352 4.94 23.72 -20.87
C TRP A 352 3.54 24.26 -20.62
N ILE A 353 3.05 24.19 -19.38
CA ILE A 353 1.75 24.78 -18.99
C ILE A 353 1.75 26.29 -19.25
N LYS A 354 2.86 26.98 -18.95
CA LYS A 354 3.01 28.41 -19.21
C LYS A 354 2.96 28.73 -20.71
N ILE A 355 3.72 28.01 -21.54
CA ILE A 355 3.76 28.21 -22.99
C ILE A 355 2.39 27.94 -23.62
N ALA A 356 1.72 26.86 -23.21
CA ALA A 356 0.38 26.52 -23.68
C ALA A 356 -0.62 27.65 -23.35
N ARG A 357 -0.49 28.27 -22.17
CA ARG A 357 -1.30 29.41 -21.77
C ARG A 357 -1.02 30.65 -22.62
N GLU A 358 0.24 31.01 -22.84
CA GLU A 358 0.60 32.18 -23.65
C GLU A 358 0.09 32.06 -25.10
N LYS A 359 0.25 30.88 -25.71
CA LYS A 359 -0.28 30.59 -27.05
C LYS A 359 -1.81 30.55 -27.14
N SER A 360 -2.50 30.34 -26.02
CA SER A 360 -3.98 30.29 -26.01
C SER A 360 -4.64 31.66 -26.01
N VAL A 361 -3.90 32.71 -25.62
CA VAL A 361 -4.38 34.10 -25.49
C VAL A 361 -4.13 34.90 -26.77
N SER A 362 -3.13 34.50 -27.56
CA SER A 362 -2.90 34.95 -28.95
C SER A 362 -3.84 34.26 -29.92
#